data_AF-A0A7X2XH17-F1
#
_entry.id   AF-A0A7X2XH17-F1
#
_cell.length_a   1.000
_cell.length_b   1.000
_cell.length_c   1.000
_cell.angle_alpha   90.00
_cell.angle_beta   90.00
_cell.angle_gamma   90.00
#
_symmetry.space_group_name_H-M   'P 1'
#
loop_
_entity.id
_entity.type
_entity.pdbx_description
1 polymer ?
#
loop_
_entity_poly.entity_id
_entity_poly.type
_entity_poly.pdbx_seq_one_letter_code
_entity_poly.pdbx_strand_id
1 'polypeptide(L)' 'MQLPVELEIGKTYDIAFSRGRYEIDYANHVTCIKITKKKYHLERKDGTEFLIANDGVLEAKEIQVK' A
#
# COMPACT_ATOMS: atom_id res chain seq x y z
N MET A 1 15.85 -11.61 0.22
CA MET A 1 15.76 -10.15 0.41
C MET A 1 14.58 -9.68 -0.41
N GLN A 2 13.46 -9.37 0.23
CA GLN A 2 12.29 -8.83 -0.48
C GLN A 2 12.64 -7.40 -0.87
N LEU A 3 12.64 -7.10 -2.18
CA LEU A 3 12.91 -5.75 -2.67
C LEU A 3 11.81 -4.81 -2.15
N PRO A 4 12.14 -3.55 -1.78
CA PRO A 4 11.13 -2.60 -1.38
C PRO A 4 10.16 -2.41 -2.54
N VAL A 5 8.87 -2.57 -2.25
CA VAL A 5 7.81 -2.41 -3.24
C VAL A 5 7.72 -0.93 -3.60
N GLU A 6 8.18 -0.56 -4.79
CA GLU A 6 8.15 0.82 -5.29
C GLU A 6 6.71 1.18 -5.71
N LEU A 7 6.01 1.93 -4.85
CA LEU A 7 4.71 2.52 -5.18
C LEU A 7 4.90 3.87 -5.87
N GLU A 8 3.95 4.25 -6.72
CA GLU A 8 3.93 5.56 -7.38
C GLU A 8 2.73 6.40 -6.91
N ILE A 9 2.95 7.70 -6.70
CA ILE A 9 1.88 8.62 -6.31
C ILE A 9 0.90 8.79 -7.48
N GLY A 10 -0.41 8.72 -7.19
CA GLY A 10 -1.51 8.86 -8.15
C GLY A 10 -1.96 7.54 -8.78
N LYS A 11 -1.29 6.43 -8.48
CA LYS A 11 -1.67 5.10 -8.97
C LYS A 11 -2.41 4.28 -7.92
N THR A 12 -3.28 3.40 -8.40
CA THR A 12 -4.09 2.49 -7.58
C THR A 12 -3.45 1.12 -7.51
N TYR A 13 -3.39 0.55 -6.32
CA TYR A 13 -2.79 -0.74 -6.05
C TYR A 13 -3.69 -1.60 -5.16
N ASP A 14 -3.54 -2.92 -5.24
CA ASP A 14 -3.93 -3.86 -4.18
C ASP A 14 -2.68 -4.21 -3.39
N ILE A 15 -2.66 -3.91 -2.09
CA ILE A 15 -1.47 -4.03 -1.25
C ILE A 15 -1.73 -5.04 -0.12
N ALA A 16 -0.86 -6.04 0.00
CA ALA A 16 -0.80 -6.93 1.14
C ALA A 16 0.27 -6.46 2.12
N PHE A 17 -0.08 -6.27 3.39
CA PHE A 17 0.85 -5.81 4.42
C PHE A 17 0.63 -6.52 5.74
N SER A 18 1.71 -6.72 6.49
CA SER A 18 1.64 -7.29 7.83
C SER A 18 1.19 -6.21 8.82
N ARG A 19 -0.01 -6.39 9.39
CA ARG A 19 -0.55 -5.50 10.43
C ARG A 19 -0.16 -5.93 11.85
N GLY A 20 0.37 -7.15 11.99
CA GLY A 20 0.82 -7.71 13.25
C GLY A 20 1.87 -8.81 13.06
N ARG A 21 2.17 -9.53 14.14
CA ARG A 21 3.19 -10.59 14.16
C ARG A 21 2.78 -11.83 13.34
N TYR A 22 1.48 -12.00 13.10
CA TYR A 22 0.89 -13.13 12.38
C TYR A 22 -0.30 -12.74 11.47
N GLU A 23 -0.58 -11.44 11.33
CA GLU A 23 -1.76 -10.96 10.62
C GLU A 23 -1.33 -10.24 9.34
N ILE A 24 -1.79 -10.78 8.21
CA ILE A 24 -1.67 -10.16 6.90
C ILE A 24 -3.02 -9.49 6.61
N ASP A 25 -2.97 -8.19 6.37
CA ASP A 25 -4.11 -7.37 6.00
C ASP A 25 -3.98 -7.00 4.51
N TYR A 26 -5.12 -6.77 3.86
CA TYR A 26 -5.19 -6.51 2.43
C TYR A 26 -5.91 -5.19 2.22
N ALA A 27 -5.18 -4.22 1.67
CA ALA A 27 -5.71 -2.95 1.23
C ALA A 27 -5.97 -3.00 -0.27
N ASN A 28 -7.21 -3.30 -0.64
CA ASN A 28 -7.61 -3.36 -2.04
C ASN A 28 -8.06 -1.98 -2.56
N HIS A 29 -7.75 -1.70 -3.83
CA HIS A 29 -8.16 -0.48 -4.55
C HIS A 29 -7.76 0.81 -3.81
N VAL A 30 -6.47 0.91 -3.52
CA VAL A 30 -5.93 2.02 -2.74
C VAL A 30 -4.98 2.84 -3.58
N THR A 31 -5.24 4.14 -3.61
CA THR A 31 -4.46 5.11 -4.37
C THR A 31 -3.35 5.64 -3.50
N CYS A 32 -2.11 5.59 -3.99
CA CYS A 32 -1.03 6.22 -3.26
C CYS A 32 -1.09 7.73 -3.42
N ILE A 33 -1.33 8.45 -2.33
CA ILE A 33 -1.43 9.92 -2.34
C ILE A 33 -0.10 10.57 -1.95
N LYS A 34 0.73 9.89 -1.15
CA LYS A 34 2.00 10.42 -0.67
C LYS A 34 2.94 9.30 -0.25
N ILE A 35 4.22 9.47 -0.55
CA ILE A 35 5.28 8.55 -0.15
C ILE A 35 6.22 9.27 0.80
N THR A 36 6.51 8.65 1.94
CA THR A 36 7.54 9.12 2.87
C THR A 36 8.62 8.06 3.02
N LYS A 37 9.81 8.45 3.51
CA LYS A 37 10.97 7.54 3.65
C LYS A 37 10.69 6.23 4.40
N LYS A 38 9.68 6.17 5.26
CA LYS A 38 9.35 4.98 6.08
C LYS A 38 7.91 4.49 5.93
N LYS A 39 7.04 5.28 5.31
CA LYS A 39 5.60 4.98 5.25
C LYS A 39 5.00 5.38 3.91
N TYR A 40 4.04 4.59 3.46
CA TYR A 40 3.18 4.90 2.33
C TYR A 40 1.86 5.46 2.83
N HIS A 41 1.42 6.55 2.22
CA HIS A 41 0.12 7.17 2.48
C HIS A 41 -0.81 6.79 1.34
N LEU A 42 -1.88 6.11 1.70
CA LEU A 42 -2.78 5.48 0.78
C LEU A 42 -4.19 5.95 1.10
N GLU A 43 -4.99 6.15 0.06
CA GLU A 43 -6.37 6.56 0.15
C GLU A 43 -7.24 5.50 -0.54
N ARG A 44 -8.28 5.02 0.13
CA ARG A 44 -9.31 4.17 -0.48
C ARG A 44 -10.30 5.00 -1.26
N LYS A 45 -11.01 4.36 -2.21
CA LYS A 45 -12.12 4.98 -2.95
C LYS A 45 -13.21 5.61 -2.07
N ASP A 46 -13.41 5.10 -0.85
CA ASP A 46 -14.32 5.65 0.16
C ASP A 46 -13.80 6.92 0.85
N GLY A 47 -12.63 7.45 0.47
CA GLY A 47 -11.99 8.59 1.12
C GLY A 47 -11.33 8.25 2.46
N THR A 48 -11.21 6.96 2.78
CA THR A 48 -10.48 6.51 3.97
C THR A 48 -8.99 6.53 3.71
N GLU A 49 -8.27 7.37 4.45
CA GLU A 49 -6.81 7.43 4.43
C GLU A 49 -6.22 6.41 5.41
N PHE A 50 -5.11 5.77 5.01
CA PHE A 50 -4.37 4.88 5.89
C PHE A 50 -2.87 4.89 5.58
N LEU A 51 -2.09 4.67 6.63
CA LEU A 51 -0.63 4.71 6.64
C LEU A 51 -0.10 3.29 6.82
N ILE A 52 0.71 2.82 5.87
CA ILE A 52 1.40 1.54 6.00
C ILE A 52 2.92 1.76 6.08
N ALA A 53 3.59 0.96 6.90
CA ALA A 53 5.05 0.97 6.95
C ALA A 53 5.59 0.29 5.69
N ASN A 54 6.60 0.89 5.05
CA ASN A 54 7.23 0.32 3.86
C ASN A 54 7.78 -1.09 4.14
N ASP A 55 8.41 -1.27 5.31
CA ASP A 55 8.97 -2.54 5.78
C ASP A 55 7.91 -3.64 6.00
N GLY A 56 6.65 -3.24 6.24
CA GLY A 56 5.54 -4.17 6.45
C GLY A 56 4.82 -4.58 5.16
N VAL A 57 5.19 -4.02 4.01
CA VAL A 57 4.57 -4.36 2.72
C VAL A 57 5.12 -5.69 2.23
N LEU A 58 4.22 -6.66 2.08
CA LEU A 58 4.57 -7.98 1.56
C LEU A 58 4.50 -7.99 0.03
N GLU A 59 3.45 -7.39 -0.52
CA GLU A 59 3.19 -7.34 -1.95
C GLU A 59 2.37 -6.09 -2.31
N ALA A 60 2.64 -5.47 -3.46
CA ALA A 60 1.68 -4.56 -4.09
C ALA A 60 1.51 -4.89 -5.55
N LYS A 61 0.26 -4.92 -5.99
CA LYS A 61 -0.12 -5.15 -7.36
C LYS A 61 -0.80 -3.90 -7.91
N GLU A 62 -0.22 -3.33 -8.97
CA GLU A 62 -0.86 -2.20 -9.66
C GLU A 62 -2.17 -2.67 -10.29
N ILE A 63 -3.24 -1.91 -10.05
CA ILE A 63 -4.51 -2.10 -10.74
C ILE A 63 -4.66 -0.97 -11.75
N GLN A 64 -4.66 -1.34 -13.03
CA GLN A 64 -5.15 -0.44 -14.07
C GLN A 64 -6.69 -0.53 -14.07
N VAL A 65 -7.32 0.43 -13.40
CA VAL A 65 -8.77 0.63 -13.54
C VAL A 65 -8.98 1.19 -14.94
N LYS A 66 -9.41 0.33 -15.86
CA LYS A 66 -9.72 0.66 -17.26
C LYS A 66 -11.08 1.31 -17.39
#